data_AF-A0A1D6Y6C8-F1
#
_entry.id   AF-A0A1D6Y6C8-F1
#
_cell.length_a   1.000
_cell.length_b   1.000
_cell.length_c   1.000
_cell.angle_alpha   90.00
_cell.angle_beta   90.00
_cell.angle_gamma   90.00
#
_symmetry.space_group_name_H-M   'P 1'
#
loop_
_entity.id
_entity.type
_entity.pdbx_description
1 polymer ?
#
loop_
_entity_poly.entity_id
_entity_poly.type
_entity_poly.pdbx_seq_one_letter_code
_entity_poly.pdbx_strand_id
1 'polypeptide(L)'
;MLAILDDVDLRDWQTRHNLETLAERAGLATRSDGGHKSISRASRGCDRLYWLNAIITDKAPFNPYDARCACKHIEVTEDFFAILGIPLKQAYRERARLLKADPNEVISSGDIRLISIRVENWTRKAAAGLSRMKAKRDVARQRKREYFSQSPVLA
;
A
#
# COMPACT_ATOMS: atom_id res chain seq x y z
N MET A 1 -6.00 -19.08 -6.08
CA MET A 1 -5.91 -17.65 -6.45
C MET A 1 -4.63 -17.11 -5.85
N LEU A 2 -3.79 -16.40 -6.63
CA LEU A 2 -2.50 -15.89 -6.10
C LEU A 2 -2.78 -14.91 -4.95
N ALA A 3 -2.14 -15.10 -3.79
CA ALA A 3 -2.35 -14.25 -2.60
C ALA A 3 -2.07 -12.75 -2.86
N ILE A 4 -1.27 -12.43 -3.88
CA ILE A 4 -1.00 -11.05 -4.31
C ILE A 4 -2.25 -10.34 -4.86
N LEU A 5 -3.22 -11.08 -5.41
CA LEU A 5 -4.46 -10.53 -5.95
C LEU A 5 -5.44 -10.12 -4.84
N ASP A 6 -5.33 -10.71 -3.63
CA ASP A 6 -6.17 -10.31 -2.49
C ASP A 6 -5.87 -8.88 -2.02
N ASP A 7 -4.64 -8.43 -2.27
CA ASP A 7 -4.14 -7.10 -1.95
C ASP A 7 -4.35 -6.09 -3.08
N VAL A 8 -4.96 -6.49 -4.21
CA VAL A 8 -5.32 -5.63 -5.35
C VAL A 8 -6.83 -5.53 -5.46
N ASP A 9 -7.36 -4.33 -5.63
CA ASP A 9 -8.76 -4.15 -6.02
C ASP A 9 -8.88 -4.34 -7.53
N LEU A 10 -9.47 -5.45 -7.97
CA LEU A 10 -9.57 -5.79 -9.39
C LEU A 10 -10.50 -4.87 -10.19
N ARG A 11 -11.26 -3.98 -9.52
CA ARG A 11 -12.09 -2.97 -10.18
C ARG A 11 -11.24 -1.84 -10.75
N ASP A 12 -10.40 -1.23 -9.93
CA ASP A 12 -9.59 -0.06 -10.30
C ASP A 12 -8.08 -0.36 -10.42
N TRP A 13 -7.68 -1.60 -10.15
CA TRP A 13 -6.31 -2.12 -10.12
C TRP A 13 -5.38 -1.41 -9.13
N GLN A 14 -5.95 -0.79 -8.10
CA GLN A 14 -5.18 -0.19 -7.02
C GLN A 14 -4.92 -1.21 -5.91
N THR A 15 -3.74 -1.12 -5.31
CA THR A 15 -3.47 -1.87 -4.07
C THR A 15 -4.45 -1.47 -2.97
N ARG A 16 -4.89 -2.41 -2.13
CA ARG A 16 -5.80 -2.12 -1.02
C ARG A 16 -5.09 -1.49 0.17
N HIS A 17 -3.77 -1.71 0.28
CA HIS A 17 -2.95 -1.32 1.41
C HIS A 17 -1.74 -0.48 0.94
N ASN A 18 -1.08 0.19 1.88
CA ASN A 18 0.17 0.90 1.57
C ASN A 18 1.36 -0.08 1.58
N LEU A 19 2.51 0.36 1.06
CA LEU A 19 3.71 -0.48 0.98
C LEU A 19 4.12 -1.07 2.35
N GLU A 20 3.91 -0.34 3.44
CA GLU A 20 4.27 -0.81 4.79
C GLU A 20 3.45 -2.04 5.21
N THR A 21 2.14 -2.03 5.00
CA THR A 21 1.26 -3.17 5.31
C THR A 21 1.45 -4.31 4.31
N LEU A 22 1.66 -4.00 3.03
CA LEU A 22 1.98 -5.00 2.02
C LEU A 22 3.30 -5.73 2.36
N ALA A 23 4.31 -4.98 2.81
CA ALA A 23 5.59 -5.55 3.24
C ALA A 23 5.45 -6.46 4.47
N GLU A 24 4.58 -6.13 5.43
CA GLU A 24 4.28 -7.02 6.56
C GLU A 24 3.62 -8.31 6.11
N ARG A 25 2.58 -8.21 5.29
CA ARG A 25 1.82 -9.37 4.79
C ARG A 25 2.67 -10.30 3.94
N ALA A 26 3.60 -9.73 3.16
CA ALA A 26 4.55 -10.48 2.35
C ALA A 26 5.77 -11.01 3.13
N GLY A 27 5.87 -10.77 4.45
CA GLY A 27 7.04 -11.19 5.24
C GLY A 27 8.34 -10.46 4.89
N LEU A 28 8.25 -9.29 4.26
CA LEU A 28 9.39 -8.47 3.83
C LEU A 28 9.76 -7.38 4.83
N ALA A 29 8.98 -7.24 5.91
CA ALA A 29 9.30 -6.36 7.03
C ALA A 29 10.41 -6.98 7.90
N THR A 30 11.47 -6.20 8.13
CA THR A 30 12.58 -6.57 9.04
C THR A 30 12.57 -5.63 10.25
N ARG A 31 13.20 -6.05 11.35
CA ARG A 31 13.40 -5.20 12.53
C ARG A 31 14.91 -5.11 12.81
N SER A 32 15.40 -3.93 13.13
CA SER A 32 16.74 -3.78 13.67
C SER A 32 16.79 -4.26 15.13
N ASP A 33 18.01 -4.43 15.66
CA ASP A 33 18.25 -4.83 17.05
C ASP A 33 17.63 -3.84 18.06
N GLY A 34 17.58 -2.55 17.70
CA GLY A 34 16.86 -1.51 18.46
C GLY A 34 15.33 -1.54 18.31
N GLY A 35 14.77 -2.55 17.66
CA GLY A 35 13.33 -2.72 17.46
C GLY A 35 12.71 -1.86 16.35
N HIS A 36 13.53 -1.14 15.56
CA HIS A 36 13.01 -0.30 14.49
C HIS A 36 12.64 -1.14 13.27
N LYS A 37 11.36 -1.06 12.87
CA LYS A 37 10.87 -1.72 11.66
C LYS A 37 11.42 -1.05 10.40
N SER A 38 12.01 -1.86 9.52
CA SER A 38 12.54 -1.52 8.20
C SER A 38 11.81 -2.29 7.11
N ILE A 39 11.52 -1.60 6.01
CA ILE A 39 10.86 -2.15 4.81
C ILE A 39 11.72 -1.99 3.55
N SER A 40 13.04 -1.87 3.73
CA SER A 40 13.99 -1.61 2.63
C SER A 40 13.93 -2.66 1.51
N ARG A 41 13.66 -3.93 1.85
CA ARG A 41 13.45 -5.01 0.88
C ARG A 41 12.23 -4.77 -0.01
N ALA A 42 11.08 -4.46 0.60
CA ALA A 42 9.86 -4.16 -0.12
C ALA A 42 9.99 -2.88 -0.97
N SER A 43 10.68 -1.87 -0.45
CA SER A 43 11.02 -0.66 -1.19
C SER A 43 11.81 -0.95 -2.46
N ARG A 44 12.91 -1.70 -2.39
CA ARG A 44 13.68 -2.08 -3.58
C ARG A 44 12.87 -2.94 -4.54
N GLY A 45 11.97 -3.78 -4.03
CA GLY A 45 11.02 -4.54 -4.84
C GLY A 45 10.07 -3.63 -5.61
N CYS A 46 9.51 -2.62 -4.95
CA CYS A 46 8.66 -1.59 -5.55
C CYS A 46 9.41 -0.83 -6.66
N ASP A 47 10.67 -0.45 -6.41
CA ASP A 47 11.52 0.21 -7.42
C ASP A 47 11.67 -0.65 -8.68
N ARG A 48 11.92 -1.94 -8.52
CA ARG A 48 12.09 -2.87 -9.64
C ARG A 48 10.79 -3.08 -10.41
N LEU A 49 9.66 -3.22 -9.70
CA LEU A 49 8.35 -3.33 -10.35
C LEU A 49 8.00 -2.05 -11.12
N TYR A 50 8.35 -0.88 -10.59
CA TYR A 50 8.17 0.39 -11.29
C TYR A 50 9.05 0.45 -12.56
N TRP A 51 10.31 0.03 -12.48
CA TRP A 51 11.22 -0.05 -13.64
C TRP A 51 10.74 -1.02 -14.71
N LEU A 52 10.10 -2.12 -14.33
CA LEU A 52 9.50 -3.09 -15.25
C LEU A 52 8.13 -2.65 -15.79
N ASN A 53 7.71 -1.41 -15.52
CA ASN A 53 6.39 -0.89 -15.86
C ASN A 53 5.24 -1.74 -15.28
N ALA A 54 5.48 -2.56 -14.26
CA ALA A 54 4.48 -3.40 -13.62
C ALA A 54 3.59 -2.61 -12.66
N ILE A 55 4.07 -1.47 -12.15
CA ILE A 55 3.29 -0.61 -11.26
C ILE A 55 3.47 0.86 -11.59
N ILE A 56 2.44 1.62 -11.29
CA ILE A 56 2.47 3.08 -11.21
C ILE A 56 2.44 3.44 -9.73
N THR A 57 3.37 4.27 -9.28
CA THR A 57 3.43 4.68 -7.87
C THR A 57 3.90 6.12 -7.72
N ASP A 58 3.19 6.86 -6.86
CA ASP A 58 3.66 8.14 -6.35
C ASP A 58 4.62 7.88 -5.19
N LYS A 59 5.91 8.02 -5.47
CA LYS A 59 6.91 8.07 -4.41
C LYS A 59 6.79 9.40 -3.68
N ALA A 60 6.61 9.35 -2.36
CA ALA A 60 6.78 10.54 -1.54
C ALA A 60 8.22 11.08 -1.71
N PRO A 61 8.42 12.40 -1.72
CA PRO A 61 9.74 13.00 -1.64
C PRO A 61 10.53 12.43 -0.46
N PHE A 62 11.86 12.30 -0.62
CA PHE A 62 12.72 11.82 0.45
C PHE A 62 12.53 12.68 1.71
N ASN A 63 12.12 12.06 2.82
CA ASN A 63 11.99 12.70 4.12
C ASN A 63 13.13 12.20 5.02
N PRO A 64 14.10 13.05 5.41
CA PRO A 64 15.22 12.63 6.26
C PRO A 64 14.77 12.15 7.65
N TYR A 65 13.56 12.52 8.09
CA TYR A 65 12.96 12.09 9.35
C TYR A 65 12.09 10.83 9.22
N ASP A 66 11.84 10.37 7.99
CA ASP A 66 11.11 9.14 7.68
C ASP A 66 11.89 8.35 6.62
N ALA A 67 12.93 7.63 7.06
CA ALA A 67 13.81 6.81 6.22
C ALA A 67 13.10 5.61 5.55
N ARG A 68 11.76 5.60 5.56
CA ARG A 68 10.93 4.56 4.94
C ARG A 68 10.51 5.07 3.57
N CYS A 69 10.82 4.29 2.53
CA CYS A 69 10.24 4.55 1.21
C CYS A 69 8.71 4.50 1.30
N ALA A 70 8.09 5.66 1.10
CA ALA A 70 6.67 5.86 1.31
C ALA A 70 5.94 5.91 -0.03
N CYS A 71 5.91 4.78 -0.74
CA CYS A 71 4.92 4.56 -1.79
C CYS A 71 3.53 4.57 -1.13
N LYS A 72 2.84 5.71 -1.23
CA LYS A 72 1.50 5.90 -0.65
C LYS A 72 0.43 5.30 -1.54
N HIS A 73 0.65 5.46 -2.86
CA HIS A 73 -0.23 4.97 -3.91
C HIS A 73 0.52 3.98 -4.78
N ILE A 74 -0.08 2.82 -5.02
CA ILE A 74 0.44 1.80 -5.94
C ILE A 74 -0.76 1.30 -6.74
N GLU A 75 -0.71 1.49 -8.04
CA GLU A 75 -1.61 0.94 -9.06
C GLU A 75 -0.82 -0.10 -9.86
N VAL A 76 -1.44 -1.24 -10.17
CA VAL A 76 -0.82 -2.25 -11.05
C VAL A 76 -1.19 -1.98 -12.50
N THR A 77 -0.27 -2.25 -13.40
CA THR A 77 -0.47 -2.07 -14.84
C THR A 77 -0.91 -3.36 -15.51
N GLU A 78 -1.11 -3.33 -16.82
CA GLU A 78 -1.27 -4.54 -17.63
C GLU A 78 -0.04 -5.47 -17.53
N ASP A 79 1.16 -4.90 -17.56
CA ASP A 79 2.42 -5.67 -17.48
C ASP A 79 2.54 -6.47 -16.19
N PHE A 80 1.93 -5.99 -15.09
CA PHE A 80 1.84 -6.78 -13.86
C PHE A 80 1.13 -8.11 -14.06
N PHE A 81 -0.03 -8.09 -14.72
CA PHE A 81 -0.80 -9.31 -14.99
C PHE A 81 -0.04 -10.22 -15.96
N ALA A 82 0.60 -9.63 -16.98
CA ALA A 82 1.43 -10.37 -17.93
C ALA A 82 2.61 -11.08 -17.22
N ILE A 83 3.31 -10.40 -16.31
CA ILE A 83 4.41 -10.98 -15.50
C ILE A 83 3.91 -12.13 -14.62
N LEU A 84 2.69 -12.04 -14.09
CA LEU A 84 2.06 -13.12 -13.31
C LEU A 84 1.52 -14.27 -14.18
N GLY A 85 1.63 -14.18 -15.51
CA GLY A 85 1.08 -15.17 -16.45
C GLY A 85 -0.45 -15.12 -16.56
N ILE A 86 -1.08 -14.02 -16.15
CA ILE A 86 -2.52 -13.81 -16.24
C ILE A 86 -2.85 -13.15 -17.59
N PRO A 87 -3.69 -13.77 -18.44
CA PRO A 87 -4.09 -13.16 -19.70
C PRO A 87 -4.82 -11.83 -19.47
N LEU A 88 -4.40 -10.76 -20.16
CA LEU A 88 -5.03 -9.43 -20.02
C LEU A 88 -6.53 -9.45 -20.27
N LYS A 89 -6.98 -10.24 -21.26
CA LYS A 89 -8.41 -10.43 -21.54
C LYS A 89 -9.18 -10.95 -20.33
N GLN A 90 -8.57 -11.81 -19.53
CA GLN A 90 -9.17 -12.31 -18.28
C GLN A 90 -9.20 -11.22 -17.21
N ALA A 91 -8.13 -10.42 -17.07
CA ALA A 91 -8.09 -9.32 -16.12
C ALA A 91 -9.19 -8.27 -16.42
N TYR A 92 -9.37 -7.92 -17.69
CA TYR A 92 -10.43 -7.01 -18.14
C TYR A 92 -11.84 -7.59 -17.95
N ARG A 93 -12.04 -8.88 -18.24
CA ARG A 93 -13.31 -9.58 -17.98
C ARG A 93 -13.70 -9.55 -16.50
N GLU A 94 -12.74 -9.78 -15.61
CA GLU A 94 -12.99 -9.70 -14.17
C GLU A 94 -13.33 -8.28 -13.73
N ARG A 95 -12.62 -7.26 -14.27
CA ARG A 95 -12.97 -5.86 -14.04
C ARG A 95 -14.40 -5.55 -14.49
N ALA A 96 -14.77 -5.93 -15.72
CA ALA A 96 -16.11 -5.73 -16.25
C ALA A 96 -17.18 -6.45 -15.41
N ARG A 97 -16.94 -7.70 -15.02
CA ARG A 97 -17.82 -8.47 -14.15
C ARG A 97 -18.06 -7.78 -12.81
N LEU A 98 -17.00 -7.27 -12.17
CA LEU A 98 -17.10 -6.59 -10.87
C LEU A 98 -17.79 -5.22 -10.98
N LEU A 99 -17.68 -4.56 -12.13
CA LEU A 99 -18.36 -3.31 -12.43
C LEU A 99 -19.77 -3.48 -13.02
N LYS A 100 -20.24 -4.73 -13.16
CA LYS A 100 -21.53 -5.09 -13.78
C LYS A 100 -21.68 -4.51 -15.21
N ALA A 101 -20.58 -4.48 -15.94
CA ALA A 101 -20.51 -4.04 -17.33
C ALA A 101 -20.50 -5.24 -18.30
N ASP A 102 -20.50 -4.98 -19.61
CA ASP A 102 -20.40 -6.04 -20.62
C ASP A 102 -19.05 -6.77 -20.50
N PRO A 103 -19.03 -8.12 -20.40
CA PRO A 103 -17.79 -8.90 -20.30
C PRO A 103 -16.79 -8.70 -21.45
N ASN A 104 -17.22 -8.21 -22.61
CA ASN A 104 -16.36 -7.93 -23.76
C ASN A 104 -15.87 -6.48 -23.78
N GLU A 105 -16.38 -5.61 -22.91
CA GLU A 105 -15.95 -4.23 -22.81
C GLU A 105 -14.57 -4.13 -22.15
N VAL A 106 -13.68 -3.34 -22.77
CA VAL A 106 -12.36 -3.02 -22.20
C VAL A 106 -12.44 -1.71 -21.44
N ILE A 107 -12.57 -1.80 -20.12
CA ILE A 107 -12.63 -0.66 -19.22
C ILE A 107 -11.19 -0.26 -18.84
N SER A 108 -10.63 0.75 -19.51
CA SER A 108 -9.25 1.22 -19.26
C SER A 108 -9.09 1.88 -17.87
N SER A 109 -7.85 2.04 -17.39
CA SER A 109 -7.57 2.71 -16.11
C SER A 109 -8.02 4.18 -16.06
N GLY A 110 -8.20 4.85 -17.20
CA GLY A 110 -8.68 6.23 -17.27
C GLY A 110 -10.20 6.40 -17.29
N ASP A 111 -10.96 5.30 -17.22
CA ASP A 111 -12.41 5.33 -17.36
C ASP A 111 -13.11 6.10 -16.23
N ILE A 112 -14.08 6.94 -16.59
CA ILE A 112 -14.84 7.81 -15.68
C ILE A 112 -15.55 6.99 -14.58
N ARG A 113 -16.00 5.76 -14.91
CA ARG A 113 -16.66 4.86 -13.96
C ARG A 113 -15.76 4.48 -12.78
N LEU A 114 -14.45 4.54 -12.95
CA LEU A 114 -13.47 4.22 -11.91
C LEU A 114 -13.25 5.38 -10.93
N ILE A 115 -13.64 6.62 -11.27
CA ILE A 115 -13.34 7.81 -10.45
C ILE A 115 -13.92 7.66 -9.04
N SER A 116 -15.19 7.26 -8.92
CA SER A 116 -15.84 7.09 -7.60
C SER A 116 -15.13 6.03 -6.76
N ILE A 117 -14.77 4.90 -7.37
CA ILE A 117 -14.06 3.79 -6.72
C ILE A 117 -12.67 4.24 -6.26
N ARG A 118 -11.93 4.95 -7.12
CA ARG A 118 -10.61 5.50 -6.79
C ARG A 118 -10.69 6.47 -5.62
N VAL A 119 -11.66 7.38 -5.62
CA VAL A 119 -11.90 8.34 -4.52
C VAL A 119 -12.25 7.62 -3.22
N GLU A 120 -13.10 6.60 -3.26
CA GLU A 120 -13.43 5.76 -2.10
C GLU A 120 -12.17 5.08 -1.54
N ASN A 121 -11.37 4.47 -2.42
CA ASN A 121 -10.12 3.81 -2.05
C ASN A 121 -9.10 4.78 -1.45
N TRP A 122 -8.96 5.98 -2.00
CA TRP A 122 -8.10 7.03 -1.46
C TRP A 122 -8.57 7.49 -0.08
N THR A 123 -9.89 7.71 0.09
CA THR A 123 -10.50 8.14 1.35
C THR A 123 -10.27 7.09 2.45
N ARG A 124 -10.49 5.81 2.12
CA ARG A 124 -10.24 4.68 3.02
C ARG A 124 -8.77 4.60 3.45
N LYS A 125 -7.83 4.72 2.49
CA LYS A 125 -6.39 4.70 2.77
C LYS A 125 -5.97 5.87 3.65
N ALA A 126 -6.50 7.07 3.39
CA ALA A 126 -6.24 8.27 4.18
C ALA A 126 -6.75 8.11 5.62
N ALA A 127 -7.98 7.62 5.82
CA ALA A 127 -8.55 7.35 7.13
C ALA A 127 -7.72 6.32 7.93
N ALA A 128 -7.32 5.22 7.29
CA ALA A 128 -6.44 4.22 7.90
C ALA A 128 -5.07 4.80 8.27
N GLY A 129 -4.51 5.67 7.42
CA GLY A 129 -3.27 6.41 7.69
C GLY A 129 -3.40 7.33 8.90
N LEU A 130 -4.49 8.09 8.99
CA LEU A 130 -4.77 8.97 10.12
C LEU A 130 -4.92 8.19 11.43
N SER A 131 -5.63 7.06 11.40
CA SER A 131 -5.79 6.18 12.57
C SER A 131 -4.44 5.66 13.08
N ARG A 132 -3.55 5.19 12.18
CA ARG A 132 -2.18 4.78 12.55
C ARG A 132 -1.37 5.91 13.17
N MET A 133 -1.48 7.13 12.64
CA MET A 133 -0.78 8.29 13.21
C MET A 133 -1.29 8.66 14.60
N LYS A 134 -2.61 8.63 14.82
CA LYS A 134 -3.20 8.86 16.14
C LYS A 134 -2.72 7.83 17.15
N ALA A 135 -2.79 6.54 16.82
CA ALA A 135 -2.31 5.46 17.68
C ALA A 135 -0.83 5.63 18.07
N LYS A 136 0.05 5.96 17.10
CA LYS A 136 1.47 6.25 17.39
C LYS A 136 1.65 7.43 18.35
N ARG A 137 0.89 8.51 18.16
CA ARG A 137 0.92 9.68 19.04
C ARG A 137 0.44 9.34 20.44
N ASP A 138 -0.60 8.53 20.59
CA ASP A 138 -1.14 8.16 21.89
C ASP A 138 -0.18 7.26 22.67
N VAL A 139 0.48 6.30 22.01
CA VAL A 139 1.56 5.51 22.62
C VAL A 139 2.73 6.41 23.05
N ALA A 140 3.13 7.39 22.24
CA ALA A 140 4.17 8.33 22.61
C ALA A 140 3.78 9.21 23.82
N ARG A 141 2.50 9.64 23.89
CA ARG A 141 1.97 10.38 25.04
C ARG A 141 1.95 9.51 26.30
N GLN A 142 1.57 8.24 26.20
CA GLN A 142 1.61 7.28 27.32
C GLN A 142 3.04 7.11 27.83
N ARG A 143 4.01 6.81 26.95
CA ARG A 143 5.43 6.70 27.31
C ARG A 143 5.98 7.98 27.96
N LYS A 144 5.58 9.15 27.46
CA LYS A 144 5.95 10.44 28.07
C LYS A 144 5.38 10.56 29.49
N ARG A 145 4.09 10.22 29.68
CA ARG A 145 3.47 10.23 31.01
C ARG A 145 4.17 9.26 31.96
N GLU A 146 4.45 8.03 31.50
CA GLU A 146 5.19 7.02 32.26
C GLU A 146 6.56 7.55 32.71
N TYR A 147 7.33 8.14 31.79
CA TYR A 147 8.65 8.73 32.08
C TYR A 147 8.58 9.82 33.16
N PHE A 148 7.64 10.76 33.05
CA PHE A 148 7.50 11.84 34.05
C PHE A 148 6.76 11.41 35.33
N SER A 149 6.15 10.22 35.37
CA SER A 149 5.50 9.67 36.56
C SER A 149 6.46 8.89 37.47
N GLN A 150 7.68 8.60 37.01
CA GLN A 150 8.72 8.02 37.84
C GLN A 150 9.32 9.11 38.76
N SER A 151 9.16 8.97 40.08
CA SER A 151 9.86 9.81 41.05
C SER A 151 11.38 9.70 40.86
N PRO A 152 12.15 10.78 41.01
CA PRO A 152 13.60 10.69 40.95
C PRO A 152 14.05 9.73 42.06
N VAL A 153 14.74 8.66 41.68
CA VAL A 153 15.50 7.85 42.63
C VAL A 153 16.66 8.74 43.05
N LEU A 154 16.49 9.43 44.18
CA LEU A 154 17.60 10.08 44.87
C LEU A 154 18.56 8.96 45.31
N ALA A 155 19.71 8.90 44.63
CA ALA A 155 20.85 8.08 45.03
C ALA A 155 21.55 8.71 46.23
#